data_AF-M5JSI3-F1
#
_entry.id   AF-M5JSI3-F1
#
_cell.length_a   1.000
_cell.length_b   1.000
_cell.length_c   1.000
_cell.angle_alpha   90.00
_cell.angle_beta   90.00
_cell.angle_gamma   90.00
#
_symmetry.space_group_name_H-M   'P 1'
#
loop_
_entity.id
_entity.type
_entity.pdbx_description
1 polymer ?
#
loop_
_entity_poly.entity_id
_entity_poly.type
_entity_poly.pdbx_seq_one_letter_code
_entity_poly.pdbx_strand_id
1 'polypeptide(L)' 'MRDYKVTCDTWIDGKPVSGGSTVSLDDADKAKRYIAAGLLEDPDKGKKEAAKSDEKAKDAKEAKDK' A
#
# COMPACT_ATOMS: atom_id res chain seq x y z
N MET A 1 8.50 7.90 -13.86
CA MET A 1 8.69 6.51 -13.41
C MET A 1 8.90 6.38 -11.91
N ARG A 2 8.02 5.62 -11.25
CA ARG A 2 8.19 5.13 -9.89
C ARG A 2 8.25 3.61 -9.90
N ASP A 3 9.05 3.08 -9.00
CA ASP A 3 9.22 1.64 -8.82
C ASP A 3 8.27 1.12 -7.75
N TYR A 4 7.50 0.08 -8.10
CA TYR A 4 6.53 -0.57 -7.22
C TYR A 4 6.93 -2.01 -7.02
N LYS A 5 6.88 -2.49 -5.78
CA LYS A 5 7.20 -3.88 -5.47
C LYS A 5 5.95 -4.74 -5.64
N VAL A 6 6.05 -5.79 -6.42
CA VAL A 6 4.97 -6.75 -6.64
C VAL A 6 4.86 -7.64 -5.41
N THR A 7 3.65 -7.87 -4.92
CA THR A 7 3.41 -8.69 -3.71
C THR A 7 3.16 -10.16 -4.03
N CYS A 8 2.62 -10.47 -5.21
CA CYS A 8 2.26 -11.82 -5.65
C CYS A 8 2.45 -11.96 -7.17
N ASP A 9 2.59 -13.20 -7.66
CA ASP A 9 2.68 -13.46 -9.11
C ASP A 9 1.41 -12.96 -9.82
N THR A 10 1.58 -12.03 -10.77
CA THR A 10 0.47 -11.32 -11.41
C THR A 10 0.86 -10.82 -12.80
N TRP A 11 -0.10 -10.22 -13.49
CA TRP A 11 0.07 -9.68 -14.83
C TRP A 11 -0.11 -8.17 -14.81
N ILE A 12 0.97 -7.44 -15.10
CA ILE A 12 0.99 -5.97 -15.16
C ILE A 12 1.25 -5.58 -16.61
N ASP A 13 0.34 -4.78 -17.19
CA ASP A 13 0.46 -4.31 -18.58
C ASP A 13 0.61 -5.44 -19.63
N GLY A 14 0.01 -6.61 -19.36
CA GLY A 14 0.14 -7.78 -20.24
C GLY A 14 1.47 -8.52 -20.11
N LYS A 15 2.33 -8.15 -19.15
CA LYS A 15 3.57 -8.86 -18.81
C LYS A 15 3.40 -9.64 -17.50
N PRO A 16 3.77 -10.93 -17.48
CA PRO A 16 3.82 -11.69 -16.23
C PRO A 16 4.96 -11.16 -15.36
N VAL A 17 4.67 -10.93 -14.09
CA VAL A 17 5.62 -10.45 -13.09
C VAL A 17 5.46 -11.25 -11.80
N SER A 18 6.58 -11.66 -11.22
CA SER A 18 6.56 -12.49 -10.02
C SER A 18 6.52 -11.67 -8.74
N GLY A 19 5.83 -12.21 -7.72
CA GLY A 19 5.82 -11.65 -6.38
C GLY A 19 7.24 -11.45 -5.84
N GLY A 20 7.53 -10.26 -5.31
CA GLY A 20 8.86 -9.84 -4.89
C GLY A 20 9.65 -9.05 -5.94
N SER A 21 9.21 -9.03 -7.20
CA SER A 21 9.85 -8.24 -8.27
C SER A 21 9.51 -6.77 -8.16
N THR A 22 10.35 -5.91 -8.71
CA THR A 22 10.08 -4.47 -8.81
C THR A 22 9.66 -4.11 -10.24
N VAL A 23 8.57 -3.38 -10.38
CA VAL A 23 8.05 -2.91 -11.67
C VAL A 23 8.02 -1.39 -11.71
N SER A 24 8.57 -0.80 -12.77
CA SER A 24 8.52 0.65 -12.97
C SER A 24 7.22 1.00 -13.70
N LEU A 25 6.32 1.70 -13.03
CA LEU A 25 5.11 2.24 -13.64
C LEU A 25 5.27 3.75 -13.84
N ASP A 26 4.96 4.21 -15.05
CA ASP A 26 4.90 5.64 -15.32
C ASP A 26 3.52 6.22 -14.98
N ASP A 27 2.47 5.43 -15.18
CA ASP A 27 1.10 5.84 -14.85
C ASP A 27 0.77 5.60 -13.37
N ALA A 28 0.66 6.69 -12.62
CA ALA A 28 0.40 6.67 -11.19
C ALA A 28 -1.04 6.22 -10.84
N ASP A 29 -2.01 6.44 -11.73
CA ASP A 29 -3.41 6.03 -11.51
C ASP A 29 -3.55 4.52 -11.66
N LYS A 30 -2.86 3.95 -12.65
CA LYS A 30 -2.72 2.51 -12.86
C LYS A 30 -2.03 1.85 -11.68
N ALA A 31 -0.91 2.42 -11.21
CA ALA A 31 -0.22 1.93 -10.02
C ALA A 31 -1.14 1.92 -8.79
N LYS A 32 -1.90 3.01 -8.55
CA LYS A 32 -2.90 3.07 -7.47
C LYS A 32 -3.95 1.97 -7.56
N ARG A 33 -4.45 1.65 -8.76
CA ARG A 33 -5.39 0.55 -8.96
C ARG A 33 -4.79 -0.80 -8.57
N TYR A 34 -3.56 -1.08 -8.98
CA TYR A 34 -2.88 -2.32 -8.62
C TYR A 34 -2.55 -2.41 -7.12
N ILE A 35 -2.17 -1.29 -6.50
CA ILE A 35 -2.00 -1.18 -5.05
C ILE A 35 -3.32 -1.46 -4.32
N ALA A 36 -4.41 -0.85 -4.78
CA ALA A 36 -5.75 -1.03 -4.20
C ALA A 36 -6.25 -2.48 -4.35
N ALA A 37 -5.89 -3.14 -5.45
CA ALA A 37 -6.14 -4.56 -5.67
C ALA A 37 -5.22 -5.48 -4.85
N GLY A 38 -4.22 -4.93 -4.14
CA GLY A 38 -3.25 -5.69 -3.34
C GLY A 38 -2.17 -6.40 -4.15
N LEU A 39 -2.02 -6.07 -5.44
CA LEU A 39 -1.04 -6.67 -6.36
C LEU A 39 0.34 -5.99 -6.30
N LEU A 40 0.36 -4.72 -5.90
CA LEU A 40 1.57 -3.94 -5.69
C LEU A 40 1.62 -3.40 -4.26
N GLU A 41 2.83 -3.33 -3.71
CA GLU A 41 3.15 -2.64 -2.48
C GLU A 41 3.36 -1.17 -2.79
N ASP A 42 2.58 -0.31 -2.13
CA ASP A 42 2.80 1.11 -2.20
C ASP A 42 3.98 1.46 -1.30
N PRO A 43 5.04 2.11 -1.83
CA PRO A 43 6.21 2.47 -1.04
C PRO A 43 5.89 3.48 0.08
N ASP A 44 4.73 4.13 0.04
CA ASP A 44 4.23 5.07 1.04
C ASP A 44 3.13 4.45 1.95
N LYS A 45 2.75 3.16 1.74
CA LYS A 45 1.69 2.49 2.50
C LYS A 45 1.99 2.43 3.98
N GLY A 46 3.25 2.17 4.34
CA GLY A 46 3.74 2.17 5.72
C GLY A 46 3.57 3.54 6.41
N LYS A 47 3.47 4.63 5.66
CA LYS A 47 3.23 5.97 6.18
C LYS A 47 1.74 6.30 6.32
N LYS A 48 0.89 5.74 5.46
CA LYS A 48 -0.57 5.94 5.52
C LYS A 48 -1.28 5.09 6.57
N GLU A 49 -0.83 3.87 6.85
CA GLU A 49 -1.40 3.06 7.95
C GLU A 49 -1.03 3.63 9.32
N ALA A 50 0.15 4.24 9.47
CA ALA A 50 0.53 4.97 10.68
C ALA A 50 -0.35 6.21 10.92
N ALA A 51 -0.75 6.93 9.85
CA ALA A 51 -1.57 8.13 9.96
C ALA A 51 -3.06 7.88 10.30
N LYS A 52 -3.57 6.65 10.13
CA LYS A 52 -4.95 6.29 10.52
C LYS A 52 -5.07 5.62 11.90
N SER A 53 -3.97 5.17 12.49
CA SER A 53 -3.99 4.60 13.85
C SER A 53 -3.75 5.65 14.93
N ASP A 54 -3.20 6.83 14.62
CA ASP A 54 -2.93 7.87 15.63
C ASP A 54 -4.20 8.64 16.06
N GLU A 55 -5.25 8.69 15.22
CA GLU A 55 -6.51 9.36 15.58
C GLU A 55 -7.48 8.47 16.39
N LYS A 56 -7.23 7.15 16.47
CA LYS A 56 -8.05 6.22 17.29
C LYS A 56 -7.36 5.75 18.58
N ALA A 57 -6.16 6.24 18.88
CA ALA A 57 -5.43 5.89 20.10
C ALA A 57 -5.58 6.92 21.23
N LYS A 58 -6.14 8.12 20.97
CA LYS A 58 -6.37 9.13 22.02
C LYS A 58 -7.67 8.95 22.81
N ASP A 59 -8.67 8.25 22.28
CA ASP A 59 -9.98 8.11 22.95
C ASP A 59 -10.13 6.87 23.85
N ALA A 60 -9.09 6.04 24.00
CA ALA A 60 -9.15 4.82 24.80
C ALA A 60 -8.38 4.88 26.13
N LYS A 61 -8.09 6.10 26.63
CA LYS A 61 -7.55 6.31 28.00
C LYS A 61 -8.41 7.27 28.84
N GLU A 62 -9.72 7.29 28.60
CA GLU A 62 -10.69 7.84 29.54
C GLU A 62 -11.77 6.80 29.87
N ALA A 63 -11.32 5.59 30.20
CA ALA A 63 -12.07 4.76 31.12
C ALA A 63 -11.33 4.81 32.46
N LYS A 64 -12.07 5.15 33.53
CA LYS A 64 -11.78 4.77 34.92
C LYS A 64 -10.99 5.76 35.77
N ASP A 65 -11.51 6.97 36.00
CA ASP A 65 -11.48 7.63 37.32
C ASP A 65 -12.44 8.83 37.35
N LYS A 66 -13.71 8.60 37.71
CA LYS A 66 -14.52 9.47 38.58
C LYS A 66 -15.85 8.82 38.96
#